data_AF-A0A1C6K4S9-F1
#
_entry.id   AF-A0A1C6K4S9-F1
#
_cell.length_a   1.000
_cell.length_b   1.000
_cell.length_c   1.000
_cell.angle_alpha   90.00
_cell.angle_beta   90.00
_cell.angle_gamma   90.00
#
_symmetry.space_group_name_H-M   'P 1'
#
loop_
_entity.id
_entity.type
_entity.pdbx_description
1 polymer ?
#
loop_
_entity_poly.entity_id
_entity_poly.type
_entity_poly.pdbx_seq_one_letter_code
_entity_poly.pdbx_strand_id
1 'polypeptide(L)'
;MTNDFKPAKAGGNQPRLSKEEYAEKKRAEKEKVYQMIDDAAREIVSDPEKFKNFLDTQSRMDRYSAANALLIYSQYPHATQLKDFDDWGKDNVKITKGAKSISILEPVEYTRADGSPGISYNVKKVFDVTQTNGRKAPAVSANRDPKALITTMLDVSPVEVAATDELPYPNMAAFYNNEKQKQWKKTGIRKIGRWIFRICHG
;
A
#
# COMPACT_ATOMS: atom_id res chain seq x y z
N MET A 1 -17.28 30.57 41.14
CA MET A 1 -17.30 29.12 41.40
C MET A 1 -16.40 28.46 40.37
N THR A 2 -15.16 28.16 40.76
CA THR A 2 -14.16 27.52 39.89
C THR A 2 -14.41 26.01 39.92
N ASN A 3 -14.82 25.44 38.79
CA ASN A 3 -14.99 24.00 38.68
C ASN A 3 -13.63 23.34 38.47
N ASP A 4 -13.04 22.84 39.55
CA ASP A 4 -11.87 21.97 39.55
C ASP A 4 -12.21 20.60 38.92
N PHE A 5 -12.17 20.54 37.60
CA PHE A 5 -12.22 19.27 36.87
C PHE A 5 -10.83 18.62 36.87
N LYS A 6 -10.61 17.66 37.78
CA LYS A 6 -9.48 16.73 37.69
C LYS A 6 -9.88 15.53 36.84
N PRO A 7 -9.37 15.36 35.60
CA PRO A 7 -9.61 14.13 34.86
C PRO A 7 -8.90 12.97 35.58
N ALA A 8 -9.66 11.95 35.97
CA ALA A 8 -9.10 10.70 36.42
C ALA A 8 -8.23 10.13 35.29
N LYS A 9 -6.92 9.98 35.54
CA LYS A 9 -6.04 9.21 34.66
C LYS A 9 -6.59 7.78 34.61
N ALA A 10 -7.18 7.40 33.47
CA ALA A 10 -7.47 6.01 33.16
C ALA A 10 -6.15 5.28 32.87
N GLY A 11 -5.33 5.10 33.91
CA GLY A 11 -4.19 4.22 33.90
C GLY A 11 -4.69 2.81 34.14
N GLY A 12 -5.06 2.10 33.08
CA GLY A 12 -5.29 0.66 33.15
C GLY A 12 -4.04 0.00 33.73
N ASN A 13 -4.20 -0.65 34.88
CA ASN A 13 -3.16 -1.41 35.56
C ASN A 13 -2.87 -2.69 34.77
N GLN A 14 -2.20 -2.56 33.62
CA GLN A 14 -1.60 -3.71 32.95
C GLN A 14 -0.20 -3.94 33.54
N PRO A 15 0.17 -5.19 33.87
CA PRO A 15 1.53 -5.50 34.30
C PRO A 15 2.52 -4.96 33.27
N ARG A 16 3.53 -4.22 33.73
CA ARG A 16 4.64 -3.81 32.88
C ARG A 16 5.38 -5.09 32.47
N LEU A 17 5.20 -5.50 31.21
CA LEU A 17 5.94 -6.61 30.58
C LEU A 17 7.43 -6.46 30.89
N SER A 18 8.10 -7.59 31.13
CA SER A 18 9.56 -7.58 31.25
C SER A 18 10.19 -7.11 29.92
N LYS A 19 11.45 -6.67 29.95
CA LYS A 19 12.15 -6.23 28.73
C LYS A 19 12.21 -7.36 27.69
N GLU A 20 12.36 -8.60 28.14
CA GLU A 20 12.42 -9.78 27.30
C GLU A 20 11.05 -10.11 26.70
N GLU A 21 9.99 -10.13 27.51
CA GLU A 21 8.63 -10.37 27.06
C GLU A 21 8.16 -9.29 26.07
N TYR A 22 8.55 -8.03 26.29
CA TYR A 22 8.25 -6.94 25.36
C TYR A 22 8.96 -7.15 24.01
N ALA A 23 10.24 -7.53 24.05
CA ALA A 23 11.02 -7.80 22.84
C ALA A 23 10.45 -8.98 22.05
N GLU A 24 10.08 -10.07 22.72
CA GLU A 24 9.44 -11.23 22.12
C GLU A 24 8.09 -10.87 21.50
N LYS A 25 7.24 -10.14 22.23
CA LYS A 25 5.96 -9.66 21.72
C LYS A 25 6.12 -8.80 20.47
N LYS A 26 7.13 -7.92 20.44
CA LYS A 26 7.42 -7.07 19.28
C LYS A 26 7.95 -7.88 18.09
N ARG A 27 8.77 -8.90 18.36
CA ARG A 27 9.25 -9.83 17.33
C ARG A 27 8.09 -10.61 16.72
N ALA A 28 7.22 -11.19 17.54
CA ALA A 28 6.04 -11.93 17.10
C ALA A 28 5.03 -11.04 16.34
N GLU A 29 4.82 -9.80 16.80
CA GLU A 29 3.99 -8.83 16.09
C GLU A 29 4.55 -8.53 14.69
N LYS A 30 5.87 -8.33 14.58
CA LYS A 30 6.54 -8.07 13.30
C LYS A 30 6.48 -9.29 12.37
N GLU A 31 6.71 -10.48 12.89
CA GLU A 31 6.62 -11.74 12.14
C GLU A 31 5.21 -11.96 11.57
N LYS A 32 4.16 -11.72 12.38
CA LYS A 32 2.78 -11.81 11.92
C LYS A 32 2.46 -10.83 10.78
N VAL A 33 3.03 -9.62 10.83
CA VAL A 33 2.86 -8.62 9.77
C VAL A 33 3.54 -9.08 8.47
N TYR A 34 4.74 -9.68 8.53
CA TYR A 34 5.36 -10.25 7.35
C TYR A 34 4.58 -11.43 6.78
N GLN A 35 4.10 -12.33 7.64
CA GLN A 35 3.26 -13.45 7.20
C GLN A 35 1.99 -12.96 6.49
N MET A 36 1.36 -11.89 6.98
CA MET A 36 0.20 -11.27 6.34
C MET A 36 0.51 -10.72 4.94
N ILE A 37 1.72 -10.20 4.72
CA ILE A 37 2.16 -9.77 3.37
C ILE A 37 2.24 -10.99 2.45
N ASP A 38 2.91 -12.06 2.88
CA ASP A 38 3.09 -13.26 2.09
C ASP A 38 1.76 -13.92 1.74
N ASP A 39 0.86 -14.02 2.72
CA ASP A 39 -0.47 -14.61 2.53
C ASP A 39 -1.32 -13.76 1.57
N ALA A 40 -1.33 -12.43 1.75
CA ALA A 40 -2.03 -11.52 0.85
C ALA A 40 -1.47 -11.62 -0.57
N ALA A 41 -0.14 -11.70 -0.74
CA ALA A 41 0.49 -11.85 -2.04
C ALA A 41 0.08 -13.15 -2.75
N ARG A 42 0.12 -14.29 -2.04
CA ARG A 42 -0.35 -15.58 -2.59
C ARG A 42 -1.82 -15.52 -2.99
N GLU A 43 -2.65 -14.92 -2.14
CA GLU A 43 -4.08 -14.81 -2.38
C GLU A 43 -4.40 -13.99 -3.63
N ILE A 44 -3.79 -12.80 -3.78
CA ILE A 44 -4.10 -11.92 -4.91
C ILE A 44 -3.58 -12.46 -6.23
N VAL A 45 -2.46 -13.19 -6.24
CA VAL A 45 -1.91 -13.77 -7.48
C VAL A 45 -2.74 -14.98 -7.93
N SER A 46 -3.40 -15.67 -6.99
CA SER A 46 -4.23 -16.83 -7.30
C SER A 46 -5.60 -16.50 -7.93
N ASP A 47 -6.04 -15.24 -7.87
CA ASP A 47 -7.38 -14.83 -8.27
C ASP A 47 -7.35 -13.46 -9.00
N PRO A 48 -7.68 -13.40 -10.29
CA PRO A 48 -7.71 -12.16 -11.07
C PRO A 48 -8.61 -11.06 -10.49
N GLU A 49 -9.73 -11.40 -9.86
CA GLU A 49 -10.62 -10.41 -9.24
C GLU A 49 -9.99 -9.83 -7.98
N LYS A 50 -9.34 -10.66 -7.16
CA LYS A 50 -8.60 -10.18 -5.98
C LYS A 50 -7.41 -9.33 -6.40
N PHE A 51 -6.70 -9.72 -7.47
CA PHE A 51 -5.65 -8.91 -8.04
C PHE A 51 -6.15 -7.52 -8.46
N LYS A 52 -7.30 -7.46 -9.15
CA LYS A 52 -7.93 -6.19 -9.51
C LYS A 52 -8.29 -5.35 -8.29
N ASN A 53 -8.90 -5.93 -7.26
CA ASN A 53 -9.27 -5.22 -6.03
C ASN A 53 -8.05 -4.71 -5.26
N PHE A 54 -6.94 -5.45 -5.29
CA PHE A 54 -5.66 -5.00 -4.78
C PHE A 54 -5.15 -3.79 -5.56
N LEU A 55 -5.16 -3.83 -6.89
CA LEU A 55 -4.76 -2.69 -7.73
C LEU A 55 -5.62 -1.45 -7.46
N ASP A 56 -6.92 -1.61 -7.25
CA ASP A 56 -7.80 -0.52 -6.84
C ASP A 56 -7.35 0.08 -5.50
N THR A 57 -6.97 -0.76 -4.53
CA THR A 57 -6.45 -0.30 -3.23
C THR A 57 -5.10 0.39 -3.37
N GLN A 58 -4.17 -0.20 -4.11
CA GLN A 58 -2.85 0.38 -4.38
C GLN A 58 -2.97 1.74 -5.07
N SER A 59 -3.94 1.92 -5.98
CA SER A 59 -4.17 3.20 -6.66
C SER A 59 -4.56 4.34 -5.71
N ARG A 60 -5.15 4.03 -4.55
CA ARG A 60 -5.48 5.01 -3.48
C ARG A 60 -4.32 5.23 -2.51
N MET A 61 -3.37 4.31 -2.48
CA MET A 61 -2.26 4.25 -1.52
C MET A 61 -0.92 4.51 -2.21
N ASP A 62 -0.88 5.44 -3.17
CA ASP A 62 0.27 5.72 -4.04
C ASP A 62 1.53 6.18 -3.29
N ARG A 63 1.38 6.71 -2.07
CA ARG A 63 2.49 7.09 -1.18
C ARG A 63 3.04 5.96 -0.32
N TYR A 64 2.42 4.78 -0.35
CA TYR A 64 2.84 3.63 0.43
C TYR A 64 3.62 2.64 -0.44
N SER A 65 4.54 1.89 0.19
CA SER A 65 5.23 0.78 -0.49
C SER A 65 4.23 -0.31 -0.90
N ALA A 66 4.59 -1.14 -1.88
CA ALA A 66 3.75 -2.26 -2.30
C ALA A 66 3.44 -3.24 -1.14
N ALA A 67 4.41 -3.48 -0.25
CA ALA A 67 4.21 -4.27 0.96
C ALA A 67 3.17 -3.64 1.91
N ASN A 68 3.22 -2.32 2.10
CA ASN A 68 2.20 -1.62 2.90
C ASN A 68 0.85 -1.57 2.19
N ALA A 69 0.81 -1.48 0.86
CA ALA A 69 -0.44 -1.60 0.09
C ALA A 69 -1.09 -2.98 0.27
N LEU A 70 -0.30 -4.07 0.29
CA LEU A 70 -0.79 -5.42 0.60
C LEU A 70 -1.36 -5.52 2.02
N LEU A 71 -0.65 -4.97 3.00
CA LEU A 71 -1.12 -4.91 4.39
C LEU A 71 -2.43 -4.13 4.52
N ILE A 72 -2.55 -3.00 3.83
CA ILE A 72 -3.76 -2.18 3.84
C ILE A 72 -4.89 -2.93 3.16
N TYR A 73 -4.65 -3.55 2.01
CA TYR A 73 -5.64 -4.36 1.29
C TYR A 73 -6.21 -5.50 2.14
N SER A 74 -5.34 -6.26 2.82
CA SER A 74 -5.76 -7.42 3.62
C SER A 74 -6.53 -7.04 4.90
N GLN A 75 -6.25 -5.86 5.46
CA GLN A 75 -6.86 -5.40 6.72
C GLN A 75 -8.08 -4.48 6.50
N TYR A 76 -8.01 -3.61 5.49
CA TYR A 76 -8.99 -2.56 5.23
C TYR A 76 -8.94 -2.08 3.76
N PRO A 77 -9.48 -2.86 2.80
CA PRO A 77 -9.32 -2.60 1.37
C PRO A 77 -9.93 -1.27 0.91
N HIS A 78 -10.90 -0.74 1.67
CA HIS A 78 -11.54 0.55 1.39
C HIS A 78 -10.83 1.75 2.04
N ALA A 79 -9.60 1.57 2.55
CA ALA A 79 -8.80 2.68 3.06
C ALA A 79 -8.64 3.79 2.01
N THR A 80 -8.63 5.03 2.49
CA THR A 80 -8.53 6.25 1.69
C THR A 80 -7.61 7.29 2.29
N GLN A 81 -7.51 7.39 3.62
CA GLN A 81 -6.61 8.31 4.29
C GLN A 81 -6.22 7.75 5.65
N LEU A 82 -4.94 7.40 5.79
CA LEU A 82 -4.41 6.76 6.99
C LEU A 82 -3.55 7.73 7.78
N LYS A 83 -3.77 7.79 9.09
CA LYS A 83 -2.86 8.42 10.06
C LYS A 83 -2.79 7.59 11.33
N ASP A 84 -1.75 7.76 12.12
CA ASP A 84 -1.70 7.18 13.46
C ASP A 84 -2.58 7.97 14.44
N PHE A 85 -2.66 7.47 15.68
CA PHE A 85 -3.46 8.08 16.72
C PHE A 85 -3.04 9.54 17.01
N ASP A 86 -1.73 9.78 17.09
CA ASP A 86 -1.19 11.09 17.48
C ASP A 86 -1.42 12.12 16.37
N ASP A 87 -1.22 11.73 15.11
CA ASP A 87 -1.44 12.58 13.94
C ASP A 87 -2.92 12.92 13.73
N TRP A 88 -3.85 12.01 14.02
CA TRP A 88 -5.26 12.37 14.08
C TRP A 88 -5.56 13.35 15.23
N GLY A 89 -4.93 13.15 16.38
CA GLY A 89 -5.05 14.04 17.53
C GLY A 89 -4.60 15.47 17.23
N LYS A 90 -3.51 15.65 16.47
CA LYS A 90 -3.02 16.97 16.01
C LYS A 90 -4.05 17.71 15.16
N ASP A 91 -4.86 16.98 14.40
CA ASP A 91 -5.96 17.54 13.58
C ASP A 91 -7.25 17.78 14.38
N ASN A 92 -7.24 17.57 15.71
CA ASN A 92 -8.44 17.54 16.56
C ASN A 92 -9.49 16.49 16.11
N VAL A 93 -9.04 15.45 15.42
CA VAL A 93 -9.85 14.31 14.98
C VAL A 93 -9.69 13.17 15.97
N LYS A 94 -10.81 12.55 16.35
CA LYS A 94 -10.86 11.44 17.31
C LYS A 94 -11.21 10.14 16.59
N ILE A 95 -10.45 9.10 16.91
CA ILE A 95 -10.75 7.74 16.47
C ILE A 95 -12.01 7.24 17.18
N THR A 96 -12.91 6.63 16.42
CA THR A 96 -14.17 6.06 16.93
C THR A 96 -13.88 4.91 17.87
N LYS A 97 -14.60 4.87 19.00
CA LYS A 97 -14.44 3.81 20.00
C LYS A 97 -14.66 2.43 19.36
N GLY A 98 -13.71 1.53 19.53
CA GLY A 98 -13.77 0.17 18.98
C GLY A 98 -13.22 0.03 17.56
N ALA A 99 -12.72 1.11 16.94
CA ALA A 99 -12.02 1.02 15.66
C ALA A 99 -10.82 0.07 15.73
N LYS A 100 -10.68 -0.80 14.73
CA LYS A 100 -9.53 -1.70 14.59
C LYS A 100 -8.42 -0.97 13.83
N SER A 101 -7.22 -0.93 14.40
CA SER A 101 -6.05 -0.37 13.74
C SER A 101 -5.59 -1.24 12.57
N ILE A 102 -5.05 -0.61 11.54
CA ILE A 102 -4.33 -1.22 10.43
C ILE A 102 -2.84 -1.20 10.77
N SER A 103 -2.17 -2.33 10.61
CA SER A 103 -0.72 -2.45 10.84
C SER A 103 0.03 -2.17 9.56
N ILE A 104 1.01 -1.25 9.59
CA ILE A 104 1.92 -0.94 8.48
C ILE A 104 3.37 -1.04 8.95
N LEU A 105 4.31 -1.20 8.01
CA LEU A 105 5.75 -1.17 8.27
C LEU A 105 6.30 0.24 8.04
N GLU A 106 6.97 0.78 9.05
CA GLU A 106 7.66 2.07 9.00
C GLU A 106 9.18 1.85 9.12
N PRO A 107 10.00 2.37 8.19
CA PRO A 107 11.44 2.28 8.29
C PRO A 107 11.95 3.17 9.44
N VAL A 108 12.87 2.64 10.24
CA VAL A 108 13.54 3.35 11.33
C VAL A 108 15.04 3.15 11.19
N GLU A 109 15.75 4.27 11.09
CA GLU A 109 17.21 4.27 11.06
C GLU A 109 17.78 3.96 12.44
N TYR A 110 18.85 3.17 12.47
CA TYR A 110 19.59 2.85 13.69
C TYR A 110 21.08 2.68 13.38
N THR A 111 21.93 2.82 14.39
CA THR A 111 23.36 2.57 14.25
C THR A 111 23.67 1.11 14.59
N ARG A 112 24.33 0.39 13.69
CA ARG A 112 24.82 -0.97 13.92
C ARG A 112 26.00 -0.97 14.89
N ALA A 113 26.38 -2.16 15.38
CA ALA A 113 27.50 -2.32 16.29
C ALA A 113 28.86 -1.89 15.69
N ASP A 114 28.99 -1.91 14.36
CA ASP A 114 30.17 -1.45 13.61
C ASP A 114 30.17 0.07 13.32
N GLY A 115 29.18 0.82 13.82
CA GLY A 115 29.02 2.25 13.57
C GLY A 115 28.33 2.61 12.25
N SER A 116 27.99 1.64 11.40
CA SER A 116 27.29 1.90 10.13
C SER A 116 25.78 2.15 10.32
N PRO A 117 25.14 2.95 9.44
CA PRO A 117 23.69 3.16 9.49
C PRO A 117 22.94 1.93 8.96
N GLY A 118 21.95 1.48 9.71
CA GLY A 118 21.03 0.41 9.33
C GLY A 118 19.58 0.89 9.32
N ILE A 119 18.73 0.16 8.58
CA ILE A 119 17.28 0.39 8.55
C ILE A 119 16.61 -0.83 9.15
N SER A 120 15.85 -0.62 10.21
CA SER A 120 14.90 -1.58 10.74
C SER A 120 13.49 -1.18 10.30
N TYR A 121 12.54 -2.09 10.46
CA TYR A 121 11.13 -1.82 10.21
C TYR A 121 10.34 -2.05 11.49
N ASN A 122 9.58 -1.05 11.91
CA ASN A 122 8.68 -1.14 13.04
C ASN A 122 7.24 -1.29 12.57
N VAL A 123 6.44 -2.01 13.35
CA VAL A 123 5.01 -2.11 13.13
C VAL A 123 4.34 -0.88 13.72
N LYS A 124 3.75 -0.06 12.86
CA LYS A 124 2.98 1.12 13.22
C LYS A 124 1.48 0.84 13.09
N LYS A 125 0.69 1.42 13.99
CA LYS A 125 -0.78 1.32 13.99
C LYS A 125 -1.38 2.60 13.43
N VAL A 126 -2.15 2.47 12.37
CA VAL A 126 -2.85 3.56 11.70
C VAL A 126 -4.34 3.29 11.60
N PHE A 127 -5.11 4.34 11.35
CA PHE A 127 -6.57 4.30 11.23
C PHE A 127 -6.99 5.09 10.01
N ASP A 128 -7.98 4.57 9.29
CA ASP A 128 -8.59 5.29 8.19
C ASP A 128 -9.51 6.41 8.69
N VAL A 129 -9.64 7.49 7.92
CA VAL A 129 -10.53 8.61 8.23
C VAL A 129 -11.97 8.18 8.49
N THR A 130 -12.47 7.14 7.82
CA THR A 130 -13.81 6.58 8.05
C THR A 130 -13.97 5.93 9.43
N GLN A 131 -12.87 5.64 10.12
CA GLN A 131 -12.83 5.14 11.49
C GLN A 131 -12.71 6.27 12.52
N THR A 132 -12.89 7.52 12.10
CA THR A 132 -12.79 8.72 12.95
C THR A 132 -14.05 9.57 12.85
N ASN A 133 -14.14 10.61 13.68
CA ASN A 133 -15.15 11.66 13.53
C ASN A 133 -14.76 12.75 12.51
N GLY A 134 -13.60 12.61 11.86
CA GLY A 134 -13.12 13.52 10.83
C GLY A 134 -13.87 13.36 9.51
N ARG A 135 -13.85 14.41 8.69
CA ARG A 135 -14.36 14.35 7.32
C ARG A 135 -13.20 14.03 6.38
N LYS A 136 -13.46 13.14 5.43
CA LYS A 136 -12.53 12.86 4.33
C LYS A 136 -12.29 14.14 3.54
N ALA A 137 -11.04 14.54 3.38
CA ALA A 137 -10.69 15.61 2.45
C ALA A 137 -11.06 15.15 1.02
N PRO A 138 -11.66 16.02 0.17
CA PRO A 138 -11.96 15.65 -1.20
C PRO A 138 -10.67 15.20 -1.89
N ALA A 139 -10.71 14.05 -2.54
CA ALA A 139 -9.59 13.60 -3.36
C ALA A 139 -9.35 14.66 -4.44
N VAL A 140 -8.09 15.05 -4.64
CA VAL A 140 -7.73 15.94 -5.75
C VAL A 140 -8.01 15.18 -7.04
N SER A 141 -9.18 15.41 -7.64
CA SER A 141 -9.53 14.82 -8.92
C SER A 141 -8.78 15.57 -10.01
N ALA A 142 -7.59 15.09 -10.35
CA ALA A 142 -7.03 15.40 -11.65
C ALA A 142 -7.92 14.72 -12.70
N ASN A 143 -8.61 15.50 -13.54
CA ASN A 143 -9.27 14.95 -14.72
C ASN A 143 -8.16 14.41 -15.64
N ARG A 144 -8.03 13.08 -15.67
CA ARG A 144 -7.00 12.40 -16.44
C ARG A 144 -7.69 11.60 -17.53
N ASP A 145 -7.72 12.14 -18.75
CA ASP A 145 -8.17 11.39 -19.92
C ASP A 145 -7.33 10.10 -20.01
N PRO A 146 -7.95 8.90 -19.98
CA PRO A 146 -7.24 7.64 -20.01
C PRO A 146 -6.30 7.50 -21.21
N LYS A 147 -6.63 8.10 -22.37
CA LYS A 147 -5.73 8.06 -23.54
C LYS A 147 -4.48 8.89 -23.30
N ALA A 148 -4.65 10.13 -22.84
CA ALA A 148 -3.53 11.00 -22.50
C ALA A 148 -2.60 10.35 -21.47
N LEU A 149 -3.15 9.70 -20.42
CA LEU A 149 -2.35 8.98 -19.44
C LEU A 149 -1.55 7.84 -20.04
N ILE A 150 -2.18 7.01 -20.86
CA ILE A 150 -1.47 5.87 -21.46
C ILE A 150 -0.40 6.38 -22.43
N THR A 151 -0.67 7.44 -23.20
CA THR A 151 0.35 8.08 -24.04
C THR A 151 1.52 8.58 -23.20
N THR A 152 1.27 9.33 -22.12
CA THR A 152 2.33 9.80 -21.23
C THR A 152 3.12 8.64 -20.61
N MET A 153 2.46 7.56 -20.18
CA MET A 153 3.13 6.37 -19.66
C MET A 153 4.03 5.68 -20.69
N LEU A 154 3.64 5.69 -21.97
CA LEU A 154 4.46 5.16 -23.06
C LEU A 154 5.61 6.09 -23.41
N ASP A 155 5.41 7.41 -23.36
CA ASP A 155 6.45 8.40 -23.67
C ASP A 155 7.54 8.44 -22.60
N VAL A 156 7.19 8.24 -21.32
CA VAL A 156 8.16 8.20 -20.20
C VAL A 156 8.74 6.80 -19.96
N SER A 157 8.28 5.79 -20.72
CA SER A 157 8.81 4.43 -20.62
C SER A 157 10.28 4.41 -21.05
N PRO A 158 11.22 3.90 -20.22
CA PRO A 158 12.62 3.76 -20.62
C PRO A 158 12.83 2.66 -21.67
N VAL A 159 11.80 1.86 -21.93
CA VAL A 159 11.80 0.78 -22.91
C VAL A 159 11.21 1.30 -24.22
N GLU A 160 11.96 1.14 -25.32
CA GLU A 160 11.47 1.45 -26.67
C GLU A 160 10.22 0.62 -27.01
N VAL A 161 9.20 1.28 -27.55
CA VAL A 161 7.97 0.65 -28.00
C VAL A 161 7.90 0.70 -29.53
N ALA A 162 7.81 -0.46 -30.18
CA ALA A 162 7.66 -0.56 -31.63
C ALA A 162 6.39 -1.32 -32.03
N ALA A 163 5.76 -0.90 -33.13
CA ALA A 163 4.66 -1.62 -33.75
C ALA A 163 5.20 -2.69 -34.73
N THR A 164 4.54 -3.84 -34.80
CA THR A 164 4.83 -4.95 -35.73
C THR A 164 3.52 -5.60 -36.15
N ASP A 165 3.43 -6.11 -37.37
CA ASP A 165 2.23 -6.85 -37.82
C ASP A 165 2.20 -8.29 -37.31
N GLU A 166 3.38 -8.81 -36.95
CA GLU A 166 3.59 -10.18 -36.50
C GLU A 166 4.22 -10.23 -35.10
N LEU A 167 3.65 -11.06 -34.24
CA LEU A 167 4.16 -11.35 -32.90
C LEU A 167 4.44 -12.85 -32.79
N PRO A 168 5.41 -13.27 -31.96
CA PRO A 168 5.89 -14.65 -31.91
C PRO A 168 4.83 -15.68 -31.51
N TYR A 169 3.72 -15.25 -30.91
CA TYR A 169 2.62 -16.12 -30.53
C TYR A 169 1.28 -15.65 -31.13
N PRO A 170 0.53 -16.55 -31.79
CA PRO A 170 -0.79 -16.22 -32.29
C PRO A 170 -1.71 -15.88 -31.11
N ASN A 171 -2.35 -14.70 -31.15
CA ASN A 171 -3.19 -14.08 -30.11
C ASN A 171 -2.49 -13.19 -29.07
N MET A 172 -1.18 -12.95 -29.17
CA MET A 172 -0.56 -11.86 -28.41
C MET A 172 -0.91 -10.49 -29.01
N ALA A 173 -1.13 -9.53 -28.13
CA ALA A 173 -1.26 -8.11 -28.50
C ALA A 173 0.06 -7.35 -28.30
N ALA A 174 0.87 -7.78 -27.32
CA ALA A 174 2.16 -7.20 -26.98
C ALA A 174 3.16 -8.32 -26.67
N PHE A 175 4.45 -8.05 -26.86
CA PHE A 175 5.54 -8.92 -26.45
C PHE A 175 6.73 -8.08 -25.97
N TYR A 176 7.29 -8.41 -24.81
CA TYR A 176 8.53 -7.80 -24.35
C TYR A 176 9.71 -8.71 -24.66
N ASN A 177 10.71 -8.20 -25.37
CA ASN A 177 11.95 -8.90 -25.65
C ASN A 177 13.05 -8.38 -24.70
N ASN A 178 13.50 -9.23 -23.77
CA ASN A 178 14.50 -8.86 -22.77
C ASN A 178 15.91 -8.66 -23.35
N GLU A 179 16.29 -9.39 -24.41
CA GLU A 179 17.61 -9.25 -25.05
C GLU A 179 17.74 -7.90 -25.78
N LYS A 180 16.66 -7.45 -26.42
CA LYS A 180 16.60 -6.18 -27.15
C LYS A 180 16.12 -5.02 -26.29
N GLN A 181 15.77 -5.27 -25.02
CA GLN A 181 15.12 -4.31 -24.10
C GLN A 181 14.01 -3.52 -24.82
N LYS A 182 13.17 -4.22 -25.60
CA LYS A 182 12.21 -3.61 -26.53
C LYS A 182 10.85 -4.25 -26.44
N GLN A 183 9.81 -3.42 -26.39
CA GLN A 183 8.43 -3.86 -26.40
C GLN A 183 7.84 -3.76 -27.81
N TRP A 184 7.27 -4.87 -28.28
CA TRP A 184 6.60 -4.98 -29.57
C TRP A 184 5.08 -5.01 -29.39
N LYS A 185 4.35 -4.34 -30.27
CA LYS A 185 2.88 -4.24 -30.25
C LYS A 185 2.30 -4.56 -31.62
N LYS A 186 1.20 -5.31 -31.66
CA LYS A 186 0.54 -5.61 -32.95
C LYS A 186 -0.11 -4.36 -33.56
N THR A 187 0.18 -4.05 -34.83
CA THR A 187 -0.43 -2.93 -35.54
C THR A 187 -1.95 -3.10 -35.67
N GLY A 188 -2.73 -2.01 -35.57
CA GLY A 188 -4.19 -2.02 -35.81
C GLY A 188 -5.10 -2.27 -34.60
N ILE A 189 -4.57 -2.49 -33.39
CA ILE A 189 -5.39 -2.66 -32.18
C ILE A 189 -5.87 -1.29 -31.64
N ARG A 190 -7.12 -0.92 -31.94
CA ARG A 190 -7.74 0.38 -31.58
C ARG A 190 -8.11 0.59 -30.11
N LYS A 191 -7.94 -0.40 -29.23
CA LYS A 191 -8.33 -0.30 -27.79
C LYS A 191 -7.10 -0.46 -26.89
N ILE A 192 -6.49 0.67 -26.58
CA ILE A 192 -5.32 0.81 -25.69
C ILE A 192 -5.69 0.49 -24.21
N GLY A 193 -6.96 0.66 -23.81
CA GLY A 193 -7.42 0.45 -22.43
C GLY A 193 -7.44 -1.00 -21.90
N ARG A 194 -7.14 -2.02 -22.73
CA ARG A 194 -7.11 -3.44 -22.33
C ARG A 194 -5.69 -4.01 -22.17
N TRP A 195 -4.66 -3.18 -22.32
CA TRP A 195 -3.27 -3.61 -22.50
C TRP A 195 -2.49 -3.85 -21.21
N ILE A 196 -2.80 -3.16 -20.12
CA ILE A 196 -2.00 -3.25 -18.88
C ILE A 196 -2.26 -4.58 -18.13
N PHE A 197 -3.40 -5.25 -18.36
CA PHE A 197 -3.81 -6.42 -17.56
C PHE A 197 -3.23 -7.76 -18.02
N ARG A 198 -2.56 -7.86 -19.17
CA ARG A 198 -2.15 -9.16 -19.76
C ARG A 198 -0.66 -9.46 -19.74
N ILE A 199 0.15 -8.62 -19.07
CA ILE A 199 1.60 -8.84 -18.92
C ILE A 199 1.93 -9.67 -17.65
N CYS A 200 0.97 -9.86 -16.73
CA CYS A 200 1.22 -10.57 -15.47
C CYS A 200 0.90 -12.08 -15.47
N HIS A 201 0.44 -12.67 -16.58
CA HIS A 201 0.12 -14.10 -16.64
C HIS A 201 0.57 -14.71 -17.98
N GLY A 202 1.86 -15.01 -18.08
CA GLY A 202 2.49 -15.77 -19.15
C GLY A 202 3.77 -16.40 -18.63
#